data_AF-X0RW92-F1
#
_entry.id   AF-X0RW92-F1
#
_cell.length_a   1.000
_cell.length_b   1.000
_cell.length_c   1.000
_cell.angle_alpha   90.00
_cell.angle_beta   90.00
_cell.angle_gamma   90.00
#
_symmetry.space_group_name_H-M   'P 1'
#
loop_
_entity.id
_entity.type
_entity.pdbx_description
1 polymer ?
#
loop_
_entity_poly.entity_id
_entity_poly.type
_entity_poly.pdbx_seq_one_letter_code
_entity_poly.pdbx_strand_id
1 'polypeptide(L)'
;GAFAKRYIGVDFADVRYDKMAEAAGWYGERVEDPKEITPALQRAVDSGKPALLDILVDGQANLGPPDFATAVSIWFEGVEFPQY
;
A
#
# COMPACT_ATOMS: atom_id res chain seq x y z
N GLY A 1 -6.75 16.41 -16.91
CA GLY A 1 -7.91 15.52 -16.65
C GLY A 1 -8.63 16.00 -15.41
N ALA A 2 -9.95 15.78 -15.31
CA ALA A 2 -10.87 16.40 -14.35
C ALA A 2 -10.55 16.20 -12.85
N PHE A 3 -9.54 15.40 -12.50
CA PHE A 3 -9.08 15.20 -11.14
C PHE A 3 -7.61 15.61 -11.04
N ALA A 4 -7.37 16.87 -10.65
CA ALA A 4 -6.03 17.30 -10.28
C ALA A 4 -5.56 16.52 -9.04
N LYS A 5 -4.29 16.09 -9.01
CA LYS A 5 -3.62 15.36 -7.91
C LYS A 5 -3.59 16.16 -6.59
N ARG A 6 -4.74 16.37 -5.96
CA ARG A 6 -4.83 16.92 -4.61
C ARG A 6 -5.17 15.79 -3.65
N TYR A 7 -4.13 15.06 -3.25
CA TYR A 7 -4.20 14.20 -2.08
C TYR A 7 -4.28 15.12 -0.84
N ILE A 8 -5.28 14.91 0.01
CA ILE A 8 -5.45 15.66 1.25
C ILE A 8 -5.60 14.64 2.38
N GLY A 9 -4.59 14.53 3.24
CA GLY A 9 -4.63 13.67 4.42
C GLY A 9 -4.61 12.16 4.12
N VAL A 10 -4.19 11.78 2.91
CA VAL A 10 -4.09 10.37 2.46
C VAL A 10 -2.68 10.02 1.96
N ASP A 11 -1.81 11.03 1.84
CA ASP A 11 -0.41 10.95 1.47
C ASP A 11 0.45 10.88 2.73
N PHE A 12 0.55 9.68 3.29
CA PHE A 12 1.39 9.43 4.47
C PHE A 12 2.88 9.47 4.10
N ALA A 13 3.69 9.97 5.04
CA ALA A 13 5.15 9.91 4.92
C ALA A 13 5.66 8.47 4.98
N ASP A 14 6.89 8.26 4.50
CA ASP A 14 7.57 6.98 4.67
C ASP A 14 7.97 6.80 6.16
N VAL A 15 7.24 5.91 6.84
CA VAL A 15 7.44 5.62 8.27
C VAL A 15 8.21 4.31 8.42
N ARG A 16 9.25 4.32 9.25
CA ARG A 16 10.10 3.17 9.58
C ARG A 16 9.48 2.30 10.68
N TYR A 17 8.46 1.53 10.33
CA TYR A 17 7.76 0.66 11.28
C TYR A 17 8.66 -0.47 11.81
N ASP A 18 9.60 -0.95 10.99
CA ASP A 18 10.64 -1.90 11.40
C ASP A 18 11.44 -1.37 12.60
N LYS A 19 11.80 -0.08 12.59
CA LYS A 19 12.52 0.56 13.70
C LYS A 19 11.66 0.78 14.94
N MET A 20 10.36 1.01 14.77
CA MET A 20 9.43 1.03 15.89
C MET A 20 9.34 -0.34 16.57
N ALA A 21 9.31 -1.42 15.78
CA ALA A 21 9.31 -2.78 16.31
C ALA A 21 10.62 -3.10 17.06
N GLU A 22 11.77 -2.75 16.50
CA GLU A 22 13.07 -2.89 17.19
C GLU A 22 13.08 -2.14 18.53
N ALA A 23 12.56 -0.91 18.58
CA ALA A 23 12.47 -0.12 19.81
C ALA A 23 11.54 -0.75 20.86
N ALA A 24 10.53 -1.52 20.43
CA ALA A 24 9.65 -2.30 21.29
C ALA A 24 10.25 -3.66 21.73
N GLY A 25 11.48 -3.99 21.30
CA GLY A 25 12.13 -5.26 21.58
C GLY A 25 11.68 -6.42 20.67
N TRP A 26 10.94 -6.13 19.62
CA TRP A 26 10.45 -7.09 18.63
C TRP A 26 11.49 -7.30 17.53
N TYR A 27 11.27 -8.32 16.70
CA TYR A 27 11.93 -8.41 15.41
C TYR A 27 11.33 -7.38 14.44
N GLY A 28 12.16 -6.52 13.87
CA GLY A 28 11.76 -5.55 12.85
C GLY A 28 12.61 -5.75 11.60
N GLU A 29 11.97 -5.87 10.45
CA GLU A 29 12.66 -5.95 9.16
C GLU A 29 11.88 -5.19 8.10
N ARG A 30 12.59 -4.41 7.28
CA ARG A 30 12.01 -3.71 6.13
C ARG A 30 12.32 -4.46 4.83
N VAL A 31 11.30 -4.68 4.02
CA VAL A 31 11.36 -5.46 2.77
C VAL A 31 11.01 -4.55 1.60
N GLU A 32 11.96 -4.35 0.68
CA GLU A 32 11.81 -3.48 -0.49
C GLU A 32 11.70 -4.26 -1.81
N ASP A 33 12.19 -5.50 -1.85
CA ASP A 33 12.04 -6.42 -2.99
C ASP A 33 10.97 -7.47 -2.66
N PRO A 34 9.92 -7.64 -3.49
CA PRO A 34 8.94 -8.70 -3.34
C PRO A 34 9.54 -10.11 -3.20
N LYS A 35 10.72 -10.37 -3.78
CA LYS A 35 11.42 -11.66 -3.68
C LYS A 35 11.90 -11.96 -2.27
N GLU A 36 12.09 -10.93 -1.44
CA GLU A 36 12.55 -11.06 -0.06
C GLU A 36 11.41 -11.34 0.92
N ILE A 37 10.13 -11.29 0.51
CA ILE A 37 9.00 -11.53 1.41
C ILE A 37 9.08 -12.93 2.04
N THR A 38 9.27 -13.98 1.23
CA THR A 38 9.35 -15.36 1.72
C THR A 38 10.57 -15.58 2.62
N PRO A 39 11.80 -15.18 2.24
CA PRO A 39 12.95 -15.21 3.13
C PRO A 39 12.78 -14.42 4.44
N ALA A 40 12.20 -13.22 4.39
CA ALA A 40 11.97 -12.36 5.55
C ALA A 40 11.00 -12.99 6.55
N LEU A 41 9.95 -13.65 6.05
CA LEU A 41 9.03 -14.43 6.88
C LEU A 41 9.77 -15.55 7.62
N GLN A 42 10.68 -16.26 6.95
CA GLN A 42 11.46 -17.31 7.60
C GLN A 42 12.37 -16.73 8.70
N ARG A 43 13.10 -15.63 8.42
CA ARG A 43 13.94 -14.93 9.41
C ARG A 43 13.12 -14.46 10.62
N ALA A 44 11.92 -13.92 10.38
CA ALA A 44 11.01 -13.47 11.43
C ALA A 44 10.55 -14.62 12.33
N VAL A 45 10.20 -15.78 11.75
CA VAL A 45 9.84 -16.99 12.51
C VAL A 45 11.05 -17.50 13.32
N ASP A 46 12.21 -17.60 12.69
CA ASP A 46 13.45 -18.08 13.32
C ASP A 46 13.92 -17.16 14.46
N SER A 47 13.51 -15.89 14.45
CA SER A 47 13.85 -14.93 15.52
C SER A 47 13.29 -15.30 16.89
N GLY A 48 12.21 -16.10 16.94
CA GLY A 48 11.53 -16.49 18.18
C GLY A 48 10.90 -15.31 18.95
N LYS A 49 10.76 -14.14 18.31
CA LYS A 49 10.20 -12.92 18.88
C LYS A 49 8.87 -12.56 18.22
N PRO A 50 8.02 -11.74 18.85
CA PRO A 50 7.03 -10.96 18.10
C PRO A 50 7.74 -10.22 16.95
N ALA A 51 7.16 -10.25 15.75
CA ALA A 51 7.81 -9.77 14.54
C ALA A 51 6.92 -8.82 13.74
N LEU A 52 7.53 -7.78 13.18
CA LEU A 52 6.93 -6.84 12.24
C LEU A 52 7.78 -6.79 10.97
N LEU A 53 7.15 -7.06 9.82
CA LEU A 53 7.73 -6.86 8.50
C LEU A 53 7.14 -5.59 7.88
N ASP A 54 7.98 -4.58 7.65
CA ASP A 54 7.63 -3.34 6.97
C ASP A 54 7.83 -3.53 5.45
N ILE A 55 6.76 -3.90 4.74
CA ILE A 55 6.81 -4.21 3.30
C ILE A 55 6.46 -2.96 2.51
N LEU A 56 7.43 -2.47 1.72
CA LEU A 56 7.20 -1.37 0.79
C LEU A 56 6.35 -1.84 -0.39
N VAL A 57 5.26 -1.12 -0.64
CA VAL A 57 4.35 -1.34 -1.77
C VAL A 57 4.25 -0.04 -2.56
N ASP A 58 4.12 -0.16 -3.89
CA ASP A 58 3.89 1.00 -4.75
C ASP A 58 2.53 1.66 -4.40
N GLY A 59 2.60 2.88 -3.87
CA GLY A 59 1.42 3.67 -3.50
C GLY A 59 0.56 4.11 -4.68
N GLN A 60 1.04 3.98 -5.92
CA GLN A 60 0.24 4.25 -7.12
C GLN A 60 -0.55 3.02 -7.60
N ALA A 61 -0.14 1.81 -7.23
CA ALA A 61 -0.74 0.57 -7.73
C ALA A 61 -2.22 0.41 -7.34
N ASN A 62 -2.66 1.04 -6.24
CA ASN A 62 -4.00 0.89 -5.67
C ASN A 62 -4.84 2.18 -5.68
N LEU A 63 -4.51 3.16 -6.53
CA LEU A 63 -5.24 4.44 -6.58
C LEU A 63 -6.66 4.34 -7.13
N GLY A 64 -6.93 3.36 -7.99
CA GLY A 64 -8.27 2.99 -8.41
C GLY A 64 -8.69 1.73 -7.66
N PRO A 65 -9.91 1.66 -7.10
CA PRO A 65 -10.40 0.39 -6.56
C PRO A 65 -10.44 -0.66 -7.68
N PRO A 66 -10.31 -1.96 -7.34
CA PRO A 66 -10.57 -3.03 -8.28
C PRO A 66 -11.92 -2.81 -8.97
N ASP A 67 -11.97 -3.02 -10.28
CA ASP A 67 -13.18 -2.83 -11.08
C ASP A 67 -13.78 -1.42 -11.09
N PHE A 68 -12.99 -0.37 -10.78
CA PHE A 68 -13.46 1.02 -10.84
C PHE A 68 -14.08 1.38 -12.19
N ALA A 69 -13.49 0.93 -13.29
CA ALA A 69 -14.04 1.11 -14.63
C ALA A 69 -15.41 0.45 -14.78
N THR A 70 -15.60 -0.74 -14.22
CA THR A 70 -16.89 -1.47 -14.22
C THR A 70 -17.92 -0.75 -13.35
N ALA A 71 -17.54 -0.32 -12.15
CA ALA A 71 -18.42 0.43 -11.25
C ALA A 71 -18.87 1.77 -11.87
N VAL A 72 -17.94 2.48 -12.53
CA VAL A 72 -18.24 3.70 -13.29
C VAL A 72 -19.16 3.40 -14.47
N SER A 73 -18.91 2.34 -15.24
CA SER A 73 -19.76 1.95 -16.38
C SER A 73 -21.20 1.62 -15.95
N ILE A 74 -21.38 0.93 -14.82
CA ILE A 74 -22.71 0.63 -14.26
C ILE A 74 -23.39 1.92 -13.77
N TRP A 75 -22.65 2.81 -13.10
CA TRP A 75 -23.20 4.05 -12.54
C TRP A 75 -23.53 5.11 -13.59
N PHE A 76 -22.80 5.13 -14.71
CA PHE A 76 -22.97 6.10 -15.79
C PHE A 76 -23.61 5.50 -17.05
N GLU A 77 -24.21 4.31 -16.95
CA GLU A 77 -24.96 3.73 -18.06
C GLU A 77 -26.12 4.68 -18.42
N GLY A 78 -26.04 5.31 -19.60
CA GLY A 78 -27.02 6.30 -20.08
C GLY A 78 -26.66 7.78 -19.87
N VAL A 79 -25.47 8.11 -19.36
CA VAL A 79 -25.01 9.52 -19.25
C VAL A 79 -24.26 9.93 -20.52
N GLU A 80 -24.83 10.85 -21.30
CA GLU A 80 -24.10 11.58 -22.34
C GLU A 80 -23.29 12.70 -21.69
N PHE A 81 -21.96 12.64 -21.80
CA PHE A 81 -21.10 13.71 -21.28
C PHE A 81 -21.20 14.94 -22.20
N PRO A 82 -21.58 16.12 -21.67
CA PRO A 82 -21.68 17.33 -22.49
C PRO A 82 -20.31 17.70 -23.05
N GLN A 83 -20.26 17.90 -24.37
CA GLN A 83 -19.08 18.46 -25.03
C GLN A 83 -19.16 19.98 -24.93
N TYR A 84 -18.21 20.57 -24.20
CA TYR A 84 -18.00 22.02 -24.16
C TYR A 84 -16.89 22.41 -25.15
#